data_AF-A0A7K3GUZ0-F1
#
_entry.id   AF-A0A7K3GUZ0-F1
#
_cell.length_a   1.000
_cell.length_b   1.000
_cell.length_c   1.000
_cell.angle_alpha   90.00
_cell.angle_beta   90.00
_cell.angle_gamma   90.00
#
_symmetry.space_group_name_H-M   'P 1'
#
loop_
_entity.id
_entity.type
_entity.pdbx_description
1 polymer ?
#
loop_
_entity_poly.entity_id
_entity_poly.type
_entity_poly.pdbx_seq_one_letter_code
_entity_poly.pdbx_strand_id
1 'polypeptide(L)' 'MATSETVTESEHLKSLIISTASALWEDKDALGKFLNVVRRSEGFVQLADTLEQSEVRPAKPSFYGVTSREFQE' A
#
# COMPACT_ATOMS: atom_id res chain seq x y z
N MET A 1 23.73 10.79 13.27
CA MET A 1 22.66 9.77 13.34
C MET A 1 21.45 10.38 12.65
N ALA A 2 21.17 10.05 11.39
CA ALA A 2 20.08 10.66 10.60
C ALA A 2 19.61 9.71 9.47
N THR A 3 19.65 8.41 9.72
CA THR A 3 19.30 7.37 8.73
C THR A 3 18.07 6.56 9.12
N SER A 4 17.49 6.84 10.29
CA SER A 4 16.33 6.08 10.81
C SER A 4 14.99 6.72 10.46
N GLU A 5 14.92 8.05 10.29
CA GLU A 5 13.66 8.78 10.07
C GLU A 5 13.12 8.60 8.64
N THR A 6 13.98 8.59 7.62
CA THR A 6 13.58 8.47 6.20
C THR A 6 13.12 7.06 5.83
N VAL A 7 13.60 6.03 6.54
CA VAL A 7 13.17 4.64 6.37
C VAL A 7 11.72 4.49 6.85
N THR A 8 11.40 5.08 8.01
CA THR A 8 10.04 5.03 8.58
C THR A 8 9.00 5.76 7.72
N GLU A 9 9.30 6.95 7.18
CA GLU A 9 8.34 7.67 6.33
C GLU A 9 8.02 6.91 5.04
N SER A 10 9.03 6.30 4.42
CA SER A 10 8.85 5.51 3.21
C SER A 10 8.00 4.26 3.48
N GLU A 11 8.22 3.58 4.60
CA GLU A 11 7.41 2.43 5.02
C GLU A 11 5.99 2.80 5.39
N HIS A 12 5.79 3.92 6.09
CA HIS A 12 4.47 4.47 6.36
C HIS A 12 3.72 4.81 5.07
N LEU A 13 4.40 5.42 4.09
CA LEU A 13 3.79 5.76 2.80
C LEU A 13 3.44 4.51 1.98
N LYS A 14 4.32 3.48 1.96
CA LYS A 14 3.99 2.18 1.36
C LYS A 14 2.74 1.57 1.99
N SER A 15 2.67 1.59 3.32
CA SER A 15 1.53 1.05 4.06
C SER A 15 0.23 1.81 3.74
N LEU A 16 0.31 3.14 3.64
CA LEU A 16 -0.82 3.96 3.21
C LEU A 16 -1.26 3.61 1.78
N ILE A 17 -0.31 3.49 0.85
CA ILE A 17 -0.58 3.15 -0.55
C ILE A 17 -1.28 1.81 -0.68
N ILE A 18 -0.79 0.78 0.01
CA ILE A 18 -1.38 -0.55 -0.03
C ILE A 18 -2.77 -0.52 0.61
N SER A 19 -2.96 0.15 1.75
CA SER A 19 -4.26 0.27 2.41
C SER A 19 -5.30 0.97 1.53
N THR A 20 -4.92 2.07 0.86
CA THR A 20 -5.78 2.78 -0.08
C THR A 20 -6.08 1.93 -1.32
N ALA A 21 -5.09 1.21 -1.87
CA ALA A 21 -5.31 0.28 -2.98
C ALA A 21 -6.28 -0.86 -2.60
N SER A 22 -6.18 -1.38 -1.37
CA SER A 22 -7.15 -2.34 -0.82
C SER A 22 -8.54 -1.75 -0.68
N ALA A 23 -8.67 -0.50 -0.24
CA ALA A 23 -9.94 0.19 -0.08
C ALA A 23 -10.62 0.48 -1.42
N LEU A 24 -9.83 0.85 -2.44
CA LEU A 24 -10.30 1.11 -3.80
C LEU A 24 -10.42 -0.15 -4.66
N TRP A 25 -10.19 -1.34 -4.10
CA TRP A 25 -10.14 -2.59 -4.88
C TRP A 25 -11.42 -2.87 -5.68
N GLU A 26 -12.57 -2.52 -5.12
CA GLU A 26 -13.89 -2.70 -5.74
C GLU A 26 -14.17 -1.64 -6.82
N ASP A 27 -13.57 -0.45 -6.69
CA ASP A 27 -13.66 0.64 -7.67
C ASP A 27 -12.40 0.68 -8.53
N LYS A 28 -12.39 -0.15 -9.58
CA LYS A 28 -11.22 -0.30 -10.47
C LYS A 28 -10.84 0.99 -11.21
N ASP A 29 -11.79 1.88 -11.46
CA ASP A 29 -11.52 3.19 -12.08
C ASP A 29 -10.78 4.12 -11.10
N ALA A 30 -11.27 4.22 -9.86
CA ALA A 30 -10.60 4.99 -8.81
C ALA A 30 -9.23 4.39 -8.45
N LEU A 31 -9.11 3.06 -8.40
CA LEU A 31 -7.84 2.37 -8.18
C LEU A 31 -6.83 2.69 -9.27
N GLY A 32 -7.22 2.62 -10.54
CA GLY A 32 -6.32 2.95 -11.66
C GLY A 32 -5.83 4.40 -11.60
N LYS A 33 -6.72 5.36 -11.29
CA LYS A 33 -6.35 6.76 -11.09
C LYS A 33 -5.37 6.94 -9.92
N PHE A 34 -5.62 6.27 -8.81
CA PHE A 34 -4.74 6.30 -7.64
C PHE A 34 -3.36 5.74 -7.96
N LEU A 35 -3.28 4.55 -8.57
CA LEU A 35 -2.01 3.92 -8.94
C LEU A 35 -1.23 4.75 -9.96
N ASN A 36 -1.91 5.44 -10.89
CA ASN A 36 -1.26 6.38 -11.81
C ASN A 36 -0.63 7.58 -11.08
N VAL A 37 -1.26 8.09 -10.02
CA VAL A 37 -0.66 9.13 -9.16
C VAL A 37 0.53 8.56 -8.39
N VAL A 38 0.41 7.37 -7.81
CA VAL A 38 1.51 6.69 -7.10
C VAL A 38 2.69 6.42 -8.03
N ARG A 39 2.44 6.07 -9.30
CA ARG A 39 3.47 5.84 -10.32
C ARG A 39 4.26 7.11 -10.65
N ARG A 40 3.68 8.30 -10.45
CA ARG A 40 4.38 9.59 -10.63
C ARG A 40 5.27 9.96 -9.45
N SER A 41 5.10 9.32 -8.29
CA SER A 41 5.95 9.52 -7.12
C SER A 41 7.26 8.75 -7.26
N GLU A 42 8.39 9.42 -7.07
CA GLU A 42 9.71 8.79 -7.07
C GLU A 42 9.79 7.68 -6.02
N GLY A 43 10.24 6.50 -6.43
CA GLY A 43 10.43 5.33 -5.56
C GLY A 43 9.22 4.38 -5.43
N PHE A 44 8.05 4.72 -6.01
CA PHE A 44 6.84 3.89 -5.89
C PHE A 44 6.32 3.30 -7.21
N VAL A 45 7.02 3.55 -8.32
CA VAL A 45 6.68 3.02 -9.66
C VAL A 45 6.48 1.50 -9.62
N GLN A 46 7.46 0.77 -9.09
CA GLN A 46 7.39 -0.70 -9.02
C GLN A 46 6.24 -1.20 -8.12
N LEU A 47 5.91 -0.47 -7.06
CA LEU A 47 4.80 -0.80 -6.18
C LEU A 47 3.45 -0.59 -6.90
N ALA A 48 3.30 0.52 -7.63
CA ALA A 48 2.10 0.81 -8.40
C ALA A 48 1.85 -0.25 -9.48
N ASP A 49 2.89 -0.61 -10.24
CA ASP A 49 2.82 -1.66 -11.27
C ASP A 49 2.49 -3.03 -10.68
N THR A 50 3.07 -3.38 -9.52
CA THR A 50 2.75 -4.65 -8.82
C THR A 50 1.29 -4.68 -8.34
N LEU A 51 0.76 -3.56 -7.84
CA LEU A 51 -0.63 -3.46 -7.39
C LEU A 51 -1.63 -3.45 -8.54
N GLU A 52 -1.25 -2.87 -9.69
CA GLU A 52 -2.07 -2.84 -10.91
C GLU A 52 -2.18 -4.22 -11.56
N GLN A 53 -1.08 -4.98 -11.57
CA GLN A 53 -1.04 -6.34 -12.11
C GLN A 53 -1.54 -7.40 -11.13
N SER A 54 -1.78 -7.03 -9.87
CA SER A 54 -2.25 -7.99 -8.88
C SER A 54 -3.66 -8.44 -9.23
N GLU A 55 -3.89 -9.76 -9.26
CA GLU A 55 -5.22 -10.36 -9.41
C GLU A 55 -5.93 -10.49 -8.04
N VAL A 56 -5.19 -10.27 -6.95
CA VAL A 56 -5.66 -10.47 -5.57
C VAL A 56 -5.71 -9.13 -4.85
N ARG A 57 -6.78 -8.91 -4.07
CA ARG A 57 -6.91 -7.71 -3.24
C ARG A 57 -5.68 -7.60 -2.35
N PRO A 58 -4.95 -6.46 -2.37
CA PRO A 58 -3.82 -6.27 -1.48
C PRO A 58 -4.32 -6.45 -0.05
N ALA A 59 -3.65 -7.30 0.73
CA ALA A 59 -3.98 -7.43 2.14
C ALA A 59 -3.72 -6.07 2.80
N LYS A 60 -4.67 -5.58 3.61
CA LYS A 60 -4.44 -4.37 4.41
C LYS A 60 -3.11 -4.58 5.13
N PRO A 61 -2.10 -3.72 4.91
CA PRO A 61 -0.88 -3.82 5.68
C PRO A 61 -1.33 -3.61 7.12
N SER A 62 -1.10 -4.62 7.95
CA SER A 62 -1.28 -4.50 9.39
C SER A 62 -0.37 -3.37 9.83
N PHE A 63 -0.93 -2.16 9.95
CA PHE A 63 -0.20 -0.90 10.15
C PHE A 63 0.54 -0.86 11.50
N TYR A 64 0.35 -1.87 12.34
CA TYR A 64 1.18 -2.17 13.48
C TYR A 64 1.45 -3.68 13.47
N GLY A 65 2.64 -4.10 13.90
CA GLY A 65 3.03 -5.51 14.10
C GLY A 65 2.22 -6.21 15.20
N VAL A 66 0.90 -6.15 15.13
CA VAL A 66 -0.03 -6.93 15.93
C VAL A 66 -0.73 -7.91 15.00
N THR A 67 -0.31 -9.16 15.11
CA THR A 67 -1.12 -10.32 14.75
C THR A 67 -2.40 -10.25 15.57
N SER A 68 -3.46 -9.64 15.03
CA SER A 68 -4.78 -9.71 15.64
C SER A 68 -5.30 -11.14 15.50
N ARG A 69 -5.23 -11.89 16.60
CA ARG A 69 -5.88 -13.20 16.80
C ARG A 69 -7.40 -13.09 17.01
N GLU A 70 -8.01 -11.96 16.64
CA GLU A 70 -9.42 -11.64 16.92
C GLU A 70 -10.39 -12.20 15.86
N PHE A 71 -9.90 -12.90 14.84
CA PHE A 71 -10.73 -13.62 13.86
C PHE A 71 -10.35 -15.11 13.78
N GLN A 72 -10.14 -15.75 14.94
CA GLN A 72 -10.36 -17.19 15.05
C GLN A 72 -11.80 -17.42 15.49
N GLU A 73 -12.66 -17.76 14.53
CA GLU A 73 -13.79 -18.66 14.76
C GLU A 73 -13.55 -19.95 13.99
#